data_AF-A0A0C3AE48-F1
#
_entry.id   AF-A0A0C3AE48-F1
#
_cell.length_a   1.000
_cell.length_b   1.000
_cell.length_c   1.000
_cell.angle_alpha   90.00
_cell.angle_beta   90.00
_cell.angle_gamma   90.00
#
_symmetry.space_group_name_H-M   'P 1'
#
loop_
_entity.id
_entity.type
_entity.pdbx_description
1 polymer ?
#
loop_
_entity_poly.entity_id
_entity_poly.type
_entity_poly.pdbx_seq_one_letter_code
_entity_poly.pdbx_strand_id
1 'polypeptide(L)'
;MNTSTHDHCNDARVLAERLFVETELNLHPPKDIRLSPEVLTFLASESIDPSELVRQAAVRMPIVDDTLPIKDYFISSSHNTYLVSWQILGRASAEAYTHVLSRNARCIEIDVWSSSKGPVVTHGYTLSRSVPFFDVCEAIGAAVGAKGTCGVGHTNAGEHNDWPVFVSLECHVPVGKQDDIVEIMKKTWGDKLLTTADAATLPPGHLITPRDLKGRIILMVEYYPDDVGSLGLEPECKTLILPDDDNVQYDINPQLEEPHRHSKIVDSLAQLGFYARSMKPLKGWEKTDFPSPPYPQNLMLNVSERSLLTLMPRGLPDLVWSAGKFLRRVYPAGLRLNSSNLDPLVEWRSGTQLACLNWQHCDEEMLLNEALFTGTMGYVVKPPLGKLKEKRNVRVTFEIIGASSLPLPQDHRSLSGHLVVEIVQADGKKDWRTTRAQCSVDREEKDIVDFTWKERHEWQFDADELTFLRLKVIKDEAFGSDSLLTVFCVRLSQIQHGWKLIQLLDTKGKHTGATVLWHFTMSISEVGWRDSCQVA
;
A
#
# COMPACT_ATOMS: atom_id res chain seq x y z
N MET A 1 29.85 0.58 24.03
CA MET A 1 29.68 0.93 22.61
C MET A 1 29.91 -0.35 21.80
N ASN A 2 29.06 -0.65 20.81
CA ASN A 2 28.95 -1.88 19.98
C ASN A 2 28.03 -3.04 20.43
N THR A 3 26.93 -2.80 21.15
CA THR A 3 25.87 -3.81 21.33
C THR A 3 24.53 -3.48 20.67
N SER A 4 24.22 -2.22 20.31
CA SER A 4 22.90 -1.89 19.74
C SER A 4 22.75 -2.26 18.26
N THR A 5 23.80 -2.11 17.44
CA THR A 5 23.70 -2.34 15.99
C THR A 5 23.42 -3.80 15.61
N HIS A 6 23.87 -4.75 16.44
CA HIS A 6 23.61 -6.18 16.22
C HIS A 6 22.17 -6.59 16.54
N ASP A 7 21.54 -5.98 17.55
CA ASP A 7 20.14 -6.24 17.93
C ASP A 7 19.16 -5.63 16.92
N HIS A 8 19.38 -4.38 16.47
CA HIS A 8 18.52 -3.72 15.48
C HIS A 8 18.46 -4.46 14.12
N CYS A 9 19.60 -4.98 13.65
CA CYS A 9 19.66 -5.75 12.41
C CYS A 9 18.86 -7.05 12.49
N ASN A 10 18.85 -7.70 13.66
CA ASN A 10 18.12 -8.94 13.87
C ASN A 10 16.60 -8.69 13.95
N ASP A 11 16.17 -7.63 14.64
CA ASP A 11 14.75 -7.24 14.73
C ASP A 11 14.18 -6.83 13.36
N ALA A 12 14.93 -6.05 12.56
CA ALA A 12 14.52 -5.69 11.20
C ALA A 12 14.38 -6.91 10.27
N ARG A 13 15.32 -7.87 10.36
CA ARG A 13 15.26 -9.12 9.58
C ARG A 13 14.06 -9.97 9.98
N VAL A 14 13.79 -10.12 11.27
CA VAL A 14 12.62 -10.88 11.77
C VAL A 14 11.31 -10.22 11.32
N LEU A 15 11.23 -8.89 11.33
CA LEU A 15 10.06 -8.16 10.83
C LEU A 15 9.87 -8.35 9.32
N ALA A 16 10.95 -8.27 8.54
CA ALA A 16 10.90 -8.53 7.10
C ALA A 16 10.44 -9.98 6.83
N GLU A 17 11.07 -10.97 7.48
CA GLU A 17 10.68 -12.37 7.37
C GLU A 17 9.21 -12.60 7.72
N ARG A 18 8.66 -11.88 8.70
CA ARG A 18 7.26 -12.05 9.13
C ARG A 18 6.24 -11.30 8.28
N LEU A 19 6.54 -10.06 7.89
CA LEU A 19 5.55 -9.12 7.35
C LEU A 19 5.72 -8.82 5.87
N PHE A 20 6.84 -9.19 5.24
CA PHE A 20 7.08 -8.93 3.81
C PHE A 20 6.13 -9.74 2.94
N VAL A 21 5.61 -9.16 1.86
CA VAL A 21 4.77 -9.86 0.89
C VAL A 21 5.57 -10.05 -0.40
N GLU A 22 5.69 -11.29 -0.87
CA GLU A 22 6.59 -11.68 -1.95
C GLU A 22 5.93 -11.63 -3.34
N THR A 23 5.20 -10.54 -3.64
CA THR A 23 4.50 -10.39 -4.93
C THR A 23 5.42 -10.27 -6.15
N GLU A 24 6.68 -9.86 -5.95
CA GLU A 24 7.67 -9.73 -7.04
C GLU A 24 8.02 -11.05 -7.75
N LEU A 25 7.69 -12.21 -7.16
CA LEU A 25 7.94 -13.53 -7.75
C LEU A 25 7.33 -13.71 -9.15
N ASN A 26 6.22 -13.03 -9.44
CA ASN A 26 5.59 -13.13 -10.75
C ASN A 26 6.15 -12.12 -11.79
N LEU A 27 6.96 -11.15 -11.33
CA LEU A 27 7.82 -10.31 -12.18
C LEU A 27 9.18 -10.97 -12.43
N HIS A 28 9.71 -11.65 -11.41
CA HIS A 28 11.01 -12.32 -11.41
C HIS A 28 10.87 -13.78 -10.92
N PRO A 29 10.42 -14.70 -11.80
CA PRO A 29 10.18 -16.08 -11.41
C PRO A 29 11.42 -16.78 -10.82
N PRO A 30 11.25 -17.58 -9.76
CA PRO A 30 12.33 -18.42 -9.25
C PRO A 30 12.69 -19.50 -10.29
N LYS A 31 13.97 -19.88 -10.32
CA LYS A 31 14.47 -20.83 -11.33
C LYS A 31 14.19 -22.29 -10.98
N ASP A 32 14.12 -22.61 -9.70
CA ASP A 32 14.03 -23.97 -9.19
C ASP A 32 12.61 -24.22 -8.67
N ILE A 33 11.72 -24.60 -9.59
CA ILE A 33 10.31 -24.90 -9.31
C ILE A 33 10.03 -26.36 -9.71
N ARG A 34 9.37 -27.09 -8.81
CA ARG A 34 8.82 -28.42 -9.11
C ARG A 34 7.48 -28.30 -9.84
N LEU A 35 7.38 -28.96 -10.99
CA LEU A 35 6.13 -29.13 -11.74
C LEU A 35 5.57 -30.54 -11.52
N SER A 36 4.25 -30.66 -11.44
CA SER A 36 3.59 -31.95 -11.25
C SER A 36 3.74 -32.85 -12.49
N PRO A 37 3.67 -34.19 -12.31
CA PRO A 37 3.73 -35.13 -13.43
C PRO A 37 2.68 -34.85 -14.52
N GLU A 38 1.47 -34.46 -14.14
CA GLU A 38 0.38 -34.13 -15.07
C GLU A 38 0.66 -32.86 -15.86
N VAL A 39 1.23 -31.84 -15.21
CA VAL A 39 1.67 -30.60 -15.88
C VAL A 39 2.79 -30.90 -16.86
N LEU A 40 3.81 -31.67 -16.46
CA LEU A 40 4.91 -32.08 -17.35
C LEU A 40 4.42 -32.88 -18.56
N THR A 41 3.47 -33.79 -18.34
CA THR A 41 2.84 -34.58 -19.41
C THR A 41 2.09 -33.68 -20.39
N PHE A 42 1.36 -32.68 -19.90
CA PHE A 42 0.66 -31.71 -20.74
C PHE A 42 1.64 -30.84 -21.55
N LEU A 43 2.69 -30.31 -20.92
CA LEU A 43 3.69 -29.50 -21.61
C LEU A 43 4.37 -30.29 -22.73
N ALA A 44 4.67 -31.57 -22.50
CA ALA A 44 5.21 -32.46 -23.52
C ALA A 44 4.23 -32.67 -24.70
N SER A 45 2.93 -32.81 -24.46
CA SER A 45 1.94 -32.95 -25.53
C SER A 45 1.77 -31.68 -26.38
N GLU A 46 1.94 -30.51 -25.76
CA GLU A 46 1.88 -29.21 -26.45
C GLU A 46 3.24 -28.77 -27.03
N SER A 47 4.28 -29.60 -26.91
CA SER A 47 5.66 -29.27 -27.33
C SER A 47 6.20 -27.98 -26.69
N ILE A 48 5.84 -27.72 -25.43
CA ILE A 48 6.32 -26.58 -24.64
C ILE A 48 7.50 -27.04 -23.77
N ASP A 49 8.64 -26.33 -23.85
CA ASP A 49 9.80 -26.61 -23.01
C ASP A 49 9.56 -26.08 -21.58
N PRO A 50 9.49 -26.95 -20.56
CA PRO A 50 9.32 -26.51 -19.17
C PRO A 50 10.45 -25.60 -18.68
N SER A 51 11.68 -25.81 -19.15
CA SER A 51 12.86 -25.06 -18.71
C SER A 51 12.86 -23.60 -19.18
N GLU A 52 12.19 -23.32 -20.29
CA GLU A 52 11.92 -21.97 -20.77
C GLU A 52 10.75 -21.36 -19.99
N LEU A 53 9.64 -22.10 -19.85
CA LEU A 53 8.41 -21.63 -19.22
C LEU A 53 8.62 -21.13 -17.78
N VAL A 54 9.39 -21.87 -16.97
CA VAL A 54 9.68 -21.50 -15.56
C VAL A 54 10.41 -20.16 -15.42
N ARG A 55 11.07 -19.68 -16.48
CA ARG A 55 11.80 -18.40 -16.48
C ARG A 55 10.95 -17.24 -16.96
N GLN A 56 9.76 -17.50 -17.49
CA GLN A 56 8.92 -16.47 -18.06
C GLN A 56 8.09 -15.77 -16.99
N ALA A 57 8.20 -14.45 -16.92
CA ALA A 57 7.36 -13.64 -16.04
C ALA A 57 5.88 -13.79 -16.40
N ALA A 58 5.07 -14.08 -15.39
CA ALA A 58 3.61 -14.11 -15.51
C ALA A 58 3.01 -12.70 -15.54
N VAL A 59 3.69 -11.74 -14.92
CA VAL A 59 3.27 -10.35 -14.81
C VAL A 59 4.27 -9.46 -15.55
N ARG A 60 3.75 -8.49 -16.30
CA ARG A 60 4.55 -7.49 -17.00
C ARG A 60 5.02 -6.43 -16.01
N MET A 61 6.32 -6.14 -16.03
CA MET A 61 6.90 -5.01 -15.32
C MET A 61 6.19 -3.71 -15.76
N PRO A 62 5.63 -2.92 -14.84
CA PRO A 62 4.98 -1.67 -15.18
C PRO A 62 6.00 -0.63 -15.66
N ILE A 63 5.56 0.26 -16.56
CA ILE A 63 6.31 1.46 -16.91
C ILE A 63 6.05 2.51 -15.83
N VAL A 64 7.11 3.10 -15.30
CA VAL A 64 7.04 4.19 -14.33
C VAL A 64 7.36 5.52 -15.01
N ASP A 65 6.43 6.47 -14.90
CA ASP A 65 6.60 7.86 -15.38
C ASP A 65 6.75 8.75 -14.15
N ASP A 66 7.83 9.52 -14.04
CA ASP A 66 8.10 10.44 -12.93
C ASP A 66 7.88 11.92 -13.30
N THR A 67 7.30 12.19 -14.47
CA THR A 67 7.21 13.54 -15.06
C THR A 67 5.87 14.24 -14.88
N LEU A 68 4.84 13.54 -14.40
CA LEU A 68 3.53 14.15 -14.16
C LEU A 68 3.51 14.85 -12.78
N PRO A 69 2.58 15.79 -12.55
CA PRO A 69 2.38 16.35 -11.22
C PRO A 69 2.07 15.28 -10.17
N ILE A 70 2.59 15.42 -8.94
CA ILE A 70 2.41 14.42 -7.87
C ILE A 70 0.94 14.10 -7.59
N LYS A 71 0.05 15.09 -7.70
CA LYS A 71 -1.40 14.91 -7.53
C LYS A 71 -2.03 13.94 -8.51
N ASP A 72 -1.36 13.61 -9.60
CA ASP A 72 -1.83 12.71 -10.67
C ASP A 72 -1.37 11.26 -10.46
N TYR A 73 -0.82 10.92 -9.28
CA TYR A 73 -0.42 9.57 -8.91
C TYR A 73 -1.25 9.01 -7.74
N PHE A 74 -1.48 7.70 -7.74
CA PHE A 74 -1.64 6.91 -6.52
C PHE A 74 -0.26 6.65 -5.89
N ILE A 75 -0.19 6.70 -4.58
CA ILE A 75 1.03 6.61 -3.79
C ILE A 75 0.85 5.53 -2.72
N SER A 76 1.74 4.55 -2.71
CA SER A 76 1.73 3.43 -1.75
C SER A 76 1.90 3.97 -0.33
N SER A 77 0.92 3.75 0.55
CA SER A 77 0.79 4.50 1.80
C SER A 77 0.55 3.60 3.01
N SER A 78 1.27 3.90 4.10
CA SER A 78 1.18 3.20 5.39
C SER A 78 0.48 4.08 6.43
N HIS A 79 -0.35 3.45 7.25
CA HIS A 79 -1.02 4.00 8.42
C HIS A 79 -0.38 3.44 9.69
N ASN A 80 -0.21 4.28 10.72
CA ASN A 80 0.40 3.94 12.00
C ASN A 80 1.66 3.08 11.82
N THR A 81 2.58 3.54 10.96
CA THR A 81 3.71 2.75 10.45
C THR A 81 4.58 2.13 11.56
N TYR A 82 4.68 2.79 12.70
CA TYR A 82 5.43 2.33 13.87
C TYR A 82 4.87 1.03 14.49
N LEU A 83 3.62 0.65 14.23
CA LEU A 83 2.99 -0.54 14.82
C LEU A 83 3.36 -1.83 14.08
N VAL A 84 4.03 -2.75 14.77
CA VAL A 84 4.36 -4.08 14.21
C VAL A 84 3.33 -5.17 14.56
N SER A 85 2.27 -4.82 15.30
CA SER A 85 1.19 -5.72 15.71
C SER A 85 -0.13 -4.95 15.94
N TRP A 86 -1.08 -5.52 16.69
CA TRP A 86 -2.44 -5.00 16.87
C TRP A 86 -2.45 -3.57 17.47
N GLN A 87 -3.44 -2.74 17.11
CA GLN A 87 -3.50 -1.32 17.49
C GLN A 87 -3.50 -1.05 19.02
N ILE A 88 -3.99 -1.99 19.84
CA ILE A 88 -4.18 -1.77 21.29
C ILE A 88 -3.02 -2.35 22.13
N LEU A 89 -2.36 -3.41 21.65
CA LEU A 89 -1.28 -4.13 22.36
C LEU A 89 0.04 -4.08 21.58
N GLY A 90 0.14 -3.12 20.66
CA GLY A 90 1.22 -3.01 19.69
C GLY A 90 2.53 -2.52 20.30
N ARG A 91 3.67 -3.06 19.86
CA ARG A 91 4.98 -2.45 20.14
C ARG A 91 5.27 -1.43 19.04
N ALA A 92 5.64 -0.21 19.38
CA ALA A 92 6.21 0.72 18.40
C ALA A 92 7.66 0.31 18.09
N SER A 93 8.09 0.46 16.83
CA SER A 93 9.43 0.08 16.38
C SER A 93 9.91 1.00 15.26
N ALA A 94 11.18 1.40 15.34
CA ALA A 94 11.83 2.18 14.28
C ALA A 94 12.07 1.34 13.02
N GLU A 95 12.32 0.04 13.19
CA GLU A 95 12.54 -0.94 12.12
C GLU A 95 11.30 -1.14 11.24
N ALA A 96 10.10 -0.87 11.78
CA ALA A 96 8.86 -0.89 11.01
C ALA A 96 8.90 0.11 9.83
N TYR A 97 9.53 1.26 10.01
CA TYR A 97 9.73 2.25 8.95
C TYR A 97 10.68 1.75 7.86
N THR A 98 11.82 1.17 8.26
CA THR A 98 12.76 0.55 7.30
C THR A 98 12.07 -0.55 6.51
N HIS A 99 11.28 -1.40 7.17
CA HIS A 99 10.51 -2.47 6.54
C HIS A 99 9.53 -1.96 5.48
N VAL A 100 8.63 -1.02 5.81
CA VAL A 100 7.64 -0.55 4.83
C VAL A 100 8.30 0.22 3.69
N LEU A 101 9.36 1.00 3.95
CA LEU A 101 10.08 1.74 2.92
C LEU A 101 10.83 0.81 1.95
N SER A 102 11.37 -0.31 2.46
CA SER A 102 12.00 -1.35 1.63
C SER A 102 11.02 -2.05 0.69
N ARG A 103 9.72 -2.01 1.01
CA ARG A 103 8.61 -2.52 0.20
C ARG A 103 7.93 -1.43 -0.63
N ASN A 104 8.64 -0.35 -0.92
CA ASN A 104 8.14 0.74 -1.75
C ASN A 104 6.90 1.47 -1.19
N ALA A 105 6.69 1.47 0.14
CA ALA A 105 5.84 2.50 0.73
C ALA A 105 6.49 3.88 0.49
N ARG A 106 5.68 4.86 0.11
CA ARG A 106 6.10 6.24 -0.19
C ARG A 106 5.32 7.28 0.60
N CYS A 107 4.42 6.84 1.49
CA CYS A 107 3.90 7.63 2.59
C CYS A 107 3.92 6.80 3.87
N ILE A 108 4.48 7.37 4.94
CA ILE A 108 4.60 6.77 6.27
C ILE A 108 4.09 7.73 7.33
N GLU A 109 3.75 7.22 8.51
CA GLU A 109 3.15 8.00 9.58
C GLU A 109 3.97 7.95 10.86
N ILE A 110 4.15 9.11 11.50
CA ILE A 110 4.77 9.26 12.81
C ILE A 110 3.77 9.93 13.74
N ASP A 111 3.43 9.26 14.83
CA ASP A 111 2.61 9.81 15.91
C ASP A 111 3.53 10.20 17.08
N VAL A 112 3.89 11.49 17.19
CA VAL A 112 4.92 11.98 18.11
C VAL A 112 4.31 12.61 19.37
N TRP A 113 4.81 12.17 20.52
CA TRP A 113 4.37 12.55 21.85
C TRP A 113 5.54 13.04 22.71
N SER A 114 5.26 13.85 23.72
CA SER A 114 6.25 14.24 24.72
C SER A 114 6.38 13.20 25.83
N SER A 115 7.61 12.93 26.28
CA SER A 115 7.89 12.13 27.48
C SER A 115 8.90 12.81 28.40
N SER A 116 9.10 12.27 29.60
CA SER A 116 10.13 12.70 30.55
C SER A 116 11.56 12.60 29.99
N LYS A 117 11.79 11.75 28.97
CA LYS A 117 13.10 11.47 28.36
C LYS A 117 13.28 12.12 26.97
N GLY A 118 12.34 12.97 26.55
CA GLY A 118 12.31 13.58 25.22
C GLY A 118 11.14 13.08 24.35
N PRO A 119 11.07 13.48 23.07
CA PRO A 119 9.99 13.08 22.18
C PRO A 119 10.06 11.58 21.85
N VAL A 120 8.90 10.93 21.84
CA VAL A 120 8.73 9.49 21.57
C VAL A 120 7.63 9.27 20.54
N VAL A 121 7.67 8.13 19.86
CA VAL A 121 6.62 7.67 18.94
C VAL A 121 5.88 6.51 19.59
N THR A 122 4.57 6.60 19.63
CA THR A 122 3.67 5.60 20.22
C THR A 122 2.26 5.82 19.71
N HIS A 123 1.38 4.84 19.86
CA HIS A 123 -0.05 5.07 19.67
C HIS A 123 -0.61 5.64 20.97
N GLY A 124 -1.03 6.90 20.96
CA GLY A 124 -1.54 7.59 22.16
C GLY A 124 -2.61 6.80 22.90
N TYR A 125 -2.62 6.89 24.24
CA TYR A 125 -3.64 6.31 25.12
C TYR A 125 -3.85 4.78 24.98
N THR A 126 -2.82 4.05 24.52
CA THR A 126 -2.83 2.58 24.44
C THR A 126 -1.66 1.95 25.21
N LEU A 127 -1.73 0.64 25.49
CA LEU A 127 -0.69 -0.13 26.20
C LEU A 127 0.58 -0.36 25.36
N SER A 128 0.81 0.47 24.35
CA SER A 128 1.91 0.30 23.41
C SER A 128 3.25 0.74 24.02
N ARG A 129 4.30 -0.04 23.75
CA ARG A 129 5.67 0.37 24.11
C ARG A 129 6.14 1.42 23.10
N SER A 130 6.55 2.58 23.59
CA SER A 130 7.05 3.67 22.76
C SER A 130 8.48 3.43 22.28
N VAL A 131 8.88 4.17 21.24
CA VAL A 131 10.24 4.23 20.69
C VAL A 131 10.71 5.69 20.66
N PRO A 132 12.00 6.01 20.89
CA PRO A 132 12.49 7.38 20.76
C PRO A 132 12.24 7.95 19.36
N PHE A 133 11.80 9.21 19.29
CA PHE A 133 11.57 9.89 18.00
C PHE A 133 12.85 10.03 17.17
N PHE A 134 13.99 10.22 17.83
CA PHE A 134 15.30 10.25 17.18
C PHE A 134 15.58 8.97 16.39
N ASP A 135 15.37 7.80 17.02
CA ASP A 135 15.64 6.49 16.40
C ASP A 135 14.73 6.27 15.18
N VAL A 136 13.47 6.71 15.25
CA VAL A 136 12.53 6.69 14.12
C VAL A 136 13.03 7.57 12.97
N CYS A 137 13.42 8.81 13.26
CA CYS A 137 13.94 9.72 12.25
C CYS A 137 15.25 9.23 11.63
N GLU A 138 16.14 8.63 12.42
CA GLU A 138 17.38 8.00 11.93
C GLU A 138 17.07 6.81 11.00
N ALA A 139 16.16 5.92 11.39
CA ALA A 139 15.75 4.77 10.56
C ALA A 139 15.15 5.20 9.22
N ILE A 140 14.28 6.22 9.22
CA ILE A 140 13.72 6.81 7.99
C ILE A 140 14.82 7.43 7.14
N GLY A 141 15.68 8.26 7.74
CA GLY A 141 16.78 8.93 7.05
C GLY A 141 17.76 7.94 6.41
N ALA A 142 18.05 6.83 7.08
CA ALA A 142 18.90 5.76 6.57
C ALA A 142 18.23 4.98 5.44
N ALA A 143 16.91 4.72 5.52
CA ALA A 143 16.18 3.98 4.50
C ALA A 143 15.97 4.77 3.20
N VAL A 144 15.67 6.07 3.29
CA VAL A 144 15.44 6.91 2.09
C VAL A 144 16.74 7.11 1.31
N GLY A 145 16.75 6.63 0.06
CA GLY A 145 17.93 6.67 -0.80
C GLY A 145 18.93 5.53 -0.60
N ALA A 146 18.63 4.54 0.24
CA ALA A 146 19.48 3.36 0.40
C ALA A 146 19.50 2.50 -0.87
N LYS A 147 20.66 1.90 -1.18
CA LYS A 147 20.78 0.94 -2.29
C LYS A 147 19.87 -0.26 -2.03
N GLY A 148 18.95 -0.54 -2.96
CA GLY A 148 18.01 -1.66 -2.87
C GLY A 148 16.56 -1.28 -2.52
N THR A 149 16.25 -0.02 -2.23
CA THR A 149 14.85 0.48 -2.19
C THR A 149 14.30 0.75 -3.59
N CYS A 150 15.15 0.70 -4.61
CA CYS A 150 14.80 0.61 -6.00
C CYS A 150 14.83 -0.88 -6.38
N GLY A 151 13.67 -1.44 -6.73
CA GLY A 151 13.48 -2.87 -6.95
C GLY A 151 14.53 -3.51 -7.86
N VAL A 152 14.68 -4.82 -7.71
CA VAL A 152 15.66 -5.65 -8.41
C VAL A 152 15.48 -5.50 -9.92
N GLY A 153 16.35 -4.75 -10.59
CA GLY A 153 16.32 -4.60 -12.05
C GLY A 153 16.74 -3.24 -12.61
N HIS A 154 16.84 -2.18 -11.80
CA HIS A 154 17.30 -0.87 -12.28
C HIS A 154 18.79 -0.64 -11.99
N THR A 155 19.61 -0.73 -13.04
CA THR A 155 21.07 -0.58 -13.00
C THR A 155 21.58 0.86 -12.79
N ASN A 156 20.69 1.84 -12.59
CA ASN A 156 21.02 3.26 -12.44
C ASN A 156 20.72 3.81 -11.02
N ALA A 157 20.87 2.98 -9.99
CA ALA A 157 20.73 3.39 -8.60
C ALA A 157 22.01 4.06 -8.06
N GLY A 158 22.21 5.33 -8.44
CA GLY A 158 23.09 6.22 -7.68
C GLY A 158 22.47 6.58 -6.33
N GLU A 159 23.30 6.94 -5.34
CA GLU A 159 22.84 7.66 -4.16
C GLU A 159 22.05 8.89 -4.65
N HIS A 160 20.82 9.11 -4.15
CA HIS A 160 19.88 10.18 -4.57
C HIS A 160 18.91 9.93 -5.75
N ASN A 161 18.75 8.70 -6.27
CA ASN A 161 17.76 8.42 -7.34
C ASN A 161 16.47 7.71 -6.86
N ASP A 162 16.22 7.64 -5.55
CA ASP A 162 15.00 7.03 -4.99
C ASP A 162 13.78 7.95 -5.18
N TRP A 163 12.58 7.39 -5.17
CA TRP A 163 11.34 8.15 -5.30
C TRP A 163 11.02 8.92 -4.00
N PRO A 164 10.34 10.08 -4.09
CA PRO A 164 10.03 10.90 -2.92
C PRO A 164 9.22 10.14 -1.87
N VAL A 165 9.46 10.46 -0.59
CA VAL A 165 8.73 9.87 0.54
C VAL A 165 8.00 10.96 1.31
N PHE A 166 6.70 10.78 1.51
CA PHE A 166 5.89 11.58 2.41
C PHE A 166 5.97 11.05 3.84
N VAL A 167 6.10 11.95 4.80
CA VAL A 167 6.05 11.66 6.24
C VAL A 167 4.87 12.41 6.83
N SER A 168 3.79 11.70 7.14
CA SER A 168 2.63 12.23 7.86
C SER A 168 2.99 12.36 9.35
N LEU A 169 3.13 13.60 9.83
CA LEU A 169 3.42 13.87 11.23
C LEU A 169 2.14 14.21 11.98
N GLU A 170 1.73 13.34 12.89
CA GLU A 170 0.73 13.63 13.91
C GLU A 170 1.46 14.10 15.18
N CYS A 171 1.26 15.37 15.55
CA CYS A 171 2.09 16.03 16.56
C CYS A 171 1.28 16.36 17.81
N HIS A 172 1.53 15.62 18.89
CA HIS A 172 0.99 15.86 20.24
C HIS A 172 2.02 16.47 21.18
N VAL A 173 3.17 16.89 20.65
CA VAL A 173 4.19 17.62 21.41
C VAL A 173 3.69 19.06 21.68
N PRO A 174 3.71 19.53 22.95
CA PRO A 174 3.34 20.91 23.27
C PRO A 174 4.16 21.92 22.47
N VAL A 175 3.53 23.03 22.06
CA VAL A 175 4.11 24.04 21.16
C VAL A 175 5.51 24.48 21.60
N GLY A 176 5.72 24.73 22.89
CA GLY A 176 7.02 25.17 23.43
C GLY A 176 8.15 24.14 23.36
N LYS A 177 7.87 22.90 22.93
CA LYS A 177 8.86 21.81 22.73
C LYS A 177 8.93 21.33 21.28
N GLN A 178 8.15 21.91 20.36
CA GLN A 178 8.13 21.47 18.98
C GLN A 178 9.44 21.82 18.23
N ASP A 179 10.21 22.80 18.70
CA ASP A 179 11.55 23.07 18.15
C ASP A 179 12.49 21.87 18.34
N ASP A 180 12.37 21.10 19.43
CA ASP A 180 13.19 19.90 19.68
C ASP A 180 13.00 18.85 18.57
N ILE A 181 11.75 18.62 18.13
CA ILE A 181 11.47 17.66 17.05
C ILE A 181 11.92 18.20 15.69
N VAL A 182 11.85 19.52 15.48
CA VAL A 182 12.37 20.18 14.26
C VAL A 182 13.90 20.00 14.17
N GLU A 183 14.62 20.21 15.27
CA GLU A 183 16.07 20.01 15.32
C GLU A 183 16.46 18.56 15.05
N ILE A 184 15.74 17.59 15.64
CA ILE A 184 15.95 16.17 15.39
C ILE A 184 15.78 15.86 13.90
N MET A 185 14.66 16.23 13.29
CA MET A 185 14.38 15.96 11.87
C MET A 185 15.44 16.59 10.95
N LYS A 186 15.81 17.86 11.18
CA LYS A 186 16.87 18.52 10.41
C LYS A 186 18.21 17.81 10.54
N LYS A 187 18.56 17.36 11.76
CA LYS A 187 19.81 16.65 12.04
C LYS A 187 19.86 15.28 11.37
N THR A 188 18.78 14.50 11.43
CA THR A 188 18.75 13.11 10.93
C THR A 188 18.52 13.02 9.42
N TRP A 189 17.75 13.95 8.84
CA TRP A 189 17.40 13.91 7.42
C TRP A 189 18.29 14.82 6.57
N GLY A 190 18.87 15.87 7.16
CA GLY A 190 19.76 16.80 6.46
C GLY A 190 19.15 17.28 5.13
N ASP A 191 19.94 17.18 4.05
CA ASP A 191 19.55 17.62 2.71
C ASP A 191 18.39 16.81 2.09
N LYS A 192 18.05 15.64 2.65
CA LYS A 192 16.88 14.87 2.18
C LYS A 192 15.58 15.57 2.56
N LEU A 193 15.52 16.25 3.70
CA LEU A 193 14.33 17.00 4.11
C LEU A 193 14.07 18.14 3.14
N LEU A 194 12.86 18.16 2.58
CA LEU A 194 12.42 19.21 1.68
C LEU A 194 12.05 20.47 2.49
N THR A 195 12.50 21.63 2.03
CA THR A 195 12.29 22.92 2.72
C THR A 195 11.78 23.99 1.76
N THR A 196 11.34 25.14 2.30
CA THR A 196 10.92 26.29 1.48
C THR A 196 12.02 26.81 0.53
N ALA A 197 13.30 26.61 0.87
CA ALA A 197 14.41 27.02 0.02
C ALA A 197 14.45 26.27 -1.32
N ASP A 198 13.99 25.01 -1.34
CA ASP A 198 13.90 24.22 -2.56
C ASP A 198 12.86 24.79 -3.53
N ALA A 199 11.79 25.41 -3.02
CA ALA A 199 10.72 25.99 -3.84
C ALA A 199 11.19 27.20 -4.66
N ALA A 200 12.15 27.95 -4.15
CA ALA A 200 12.71 29.12 -4.82
C ALA A 200 13.51 28.77 -6.09
N THR A 201 13.83 27.48 -6.28
CA THR A 201 14.60 27.01 -7.44
C THR A 201 13.74 26.68 -8.66
N LEU A 202 12.42 26.56 -8.47
CA LEU A 202 11.48 26.15 -9.53
C LEU A 202 10.82 27.37 -10.21
N PRO A 203 10.54 27.30 -11.52
CA PRO A 203 9.83 28.36 -12.22
C PRO A 203 8.43 28.65 -11.62
N PRO A 204 7.96 29.91 -11.64
CA PRO A 204 6.61 30.24 -11.22
C PRO A 204 5.55 29.41 -11.96
N GLY A 205 4.64 28.78 -11.23
CA GLY A 205 3.58 27.95 -11.80
C GLY A 205 4.01 26.52 -12.19
N HIS A 206 5.27 26.14 -11.96
CA HIS A 206 5.72 24.75 -12.14
C HIS A 206 4.98 23.83 -11.16
N LEU A 207 4.33 22.79 -11.70
CA LEU A 207 3.71 21.75 -10.90
C LEU A 207 4.75 20.71 -10.55
N ILE A 208 4.90 20.44 -9.25
CA ILE A 208 5.96 19.57 -8.75
C ILE A 208 5.68 18.12 -9.15
N THR A 209 6.71 17.46 -9.66
CA THR A 209 6.69 16.08 -10.14
C THR A 209 7.52 15.17 -9.22
N PRO A 210 7.32 13.85 -9.24
CA PRO A 210 8.21 12.93 -8.53
C PRO A 210 9.68 13.06 -8.94
N ARG A 211 9.96 13.40 -10.21
CA ARG A 211 11.31 13.65 -10.72
C ARG A 211 12.01 14.80 -10.01
N ASP A 212 11.27 15.88 -9.73
CA ASP A 212 11.83 17.06 -9.05
C ASP A 212 12.24 16.75 -7.60
N LEU A 213 11.63 15.72 -7.00
CA LEU A 213 11.76 15.41 -5.57
C LEU A 213 12.46 14.07 -5.30
N LYS A 214 13.23 13.53 -6.25
CA LYS A 214 13.96 12.27 -6.02
C LYS A 214 14.91 12.37 -4.82
N GLY A 215 14.89 11.34 -3.99
CA GLY A 215 15.66 11.23 -2.76
C GLY A 215 15.21 12.19 -1.65
N ARG A 216 14.07 12.88 -1.81
CA ARG A 216 13.58 13.87 -0.83
C ARG A 216 12.50 13.30 0.09
N ILE A 217 12.47 13.86 1.30
CA ILE A 217 11.48 13.61 2.35
C ILE A 217 10.56 14.83 2.43
N ILE A 218 9.26 14.61 2.21
CA ILE A 218 8.22 15.63 2.23
C ILE A 218 7.45 15.49 3.54
N LEU A 219 7.68 16.42 4.47
CA LEU A 219 6.97 16.41 5.75
C LEU A 219 5.56 16.95 5.57
N MET A 220 4.54 16.20 5.99
CA MET A 220 3.18 16.67 6.06
C MET A 220 2.93 17.25 7.46
N VAL A 221 2.59 18.54 7.54
CA VAL A 221 2.40 19.23 8.82
C VAL A 221 0.99 19.79 8.89
N GLU A 222 0.35 19.62 10.03
CA GLU A 222 -1.00 20.09 10.26
C GLU A 222 -1.16 21.61 10.03
N TYR A 223 -2.26 21.96 9.39
CA TYR A 223 -2.69 23.32 9.14
C TYR A 223 -4.12 23.50 9.66
N TYR A 224 -4.28 24.53 10.47
CA TYR A 224 -5.54 24.94 11.06
C TYR A 224 -5.90 26.30 10.47
N PRO A 225 -6.97 26.43 9.68
CA PRO A 225 -7.40 27.73 9.17
C PRO A 225 -7.73 28.67 10.33
N ASP A 226 -7.22 29.90 10.29
CA ASP A 226 -7.52 30.92 11.30
C ASP A 226 -9.01 31.29 11.27
N ASP A 227 -9.65 31.22 12.44
CA ASP A 227 -10.99 31.73 12.77
C ASP A 227 -12.14 31.42 11.79
N VAL A 228 -12.39 30.12 11.61
CA VAL A 228 -13.54 29.58 10.85
C VAL A 228 -14.92 30.04 11.37
N GLY A 229 -14.98 30.64 12.56
CA GLY A 229 -16.18 31.28 13.11
C GLY A 229 -16.65 32.51 12.31
N SER A 230 -15.78 33.15 11.53
CA SER A 230 -16.14 34.28 10.67
C SER A 230 -16.62 33.87 9.26
N LEU A 231 -16.34 32.63 8.84
CA LEU A 231 -16.67 32.07 7.52
C LEU A 231 -17.84 31.07 7.54
N GLY A 232 -18.37 30.74 8.72
CA GLY A 232 -19.56 29.88 8.86
C GLY A 232 -19.33 28.41 8.49
N LEU A 233 -18.07 27.94 8.46
CA LEU A 233 -17.73 26.56 8.16
C LEU A 233 -17.32 25.84 9.46
N GLU A 234 -18.04 24.77 9.82
CA GLU A 234 -17.65 23.92 10.94
C GLU A 234 -16.86 22.70 10.45
N PRO A 235 -15.84 22.23 11.18
CA PRO A 235 -15.18 20.97 10.88
C PRO A 235 -16.17 19.80 11.02
N GLU A 236 -16.21 18.89 10.04
CA GLU A 236 -17.24 17.83 9.98
C GLU A 236 -17.04 16.70 11.00
N CYS A 237 -15.85 16.54 11.58
CA CYS A 237 -15.53 15.34 12.35
C CYS A 237 -15.09 15.67 13.79
N LYS A 238 -15.99 15.40 14.75
CA LYS A 238 -15.60 15.11 16.14
C LYS A 238 -15.17 13.65 16.16
N THR A 239 -13.86 13.39 16.26
CA THR A 239 -13.35 12.03 16.47
C THR A 239 -14.01 11.46 17.72
N LEU A 240 -14.54 10.24 17.63
CA LEU A 240 -14.96 9.48 18.80
C LEU A 240 -13.69 9.12 19.58
N ILE A 241 -13.39 9.88 20.63
CA ILE A 241 -12.52 9.43 21.71
C ILE A 241 -13.24 8.23 22.33
N LEU A 242 -12.69 7.03 22.21
CA LEU A 242 -13.18 5.88 22.96
C LEU A 242 -12.93 6.15 24.46
N PRO A 243 -13.86 5.81 25.37
CA PRO A 243 -13.72 6.10 26.78
C PRO A 243 -12.49 5.43 27.39
N ASP A 244 -11.76 6.23 28.17
CA ASP A 244 -10.56 5.91 28.93
C ASP A 244 -10.80 4.77 29.93
N ASP A 245 -9.84 3.84 30.05
CA ASP A 245 -9.74 2.94 31.19
C ASP A 245 -8.56 3.40 32.07
N ASP A 246 -8.90 4.05 33.18
CA ASP A 246 -8.08 4.81 34.12
C ASP A 246 -7.12 3.97 34.99
N ASN A 247 -6.51 2.89 34.47
CA ASN A 247 -5.70 2.02 35.34
C ASN A 247 -4.47 1.38 34.70
N VAL A 248 -3.57 2.16 34.08
CA VAL A 248 -2.14 1.80 34.02
C VAL A 248 -1.25 3.06 34.04
N GLN A 249 -0.21 3.04 34.88
CA GLN A 249 0.71 4.15 35.12
C GLN A 249 1.65 4.37 33.92
N TYR A 250 1.46 5.47 33.18
CA TYR A 250 2.32 5.92 32.09
C TYR A 250 3.37 6.93 32.58
N ASP A 251 4.54 6.94 31.93
CA ASP A 251 5.60 7.96 32.06
C ASP A 251 5.39 9.13 31.06
N ILE A 252 4.15 9.28 30.57
CA ILE A 252 3.67 10.42 29.77
C ILE A 252 3.30 11.50 30.78
N ASN A 253 3.87 12.71 30.67
CA ASN A 253 3.58 13.78 31.63
C ASN A 253 2.26 14.48 31.26
N PRO A 254 1.14 14.22 31.97
CA PRO A 254 -0.16 14.79 31.63
C PRO A 254 -0.27 16.26 32.10
N GLN A 255 0.69 16.74 32.91
CA GLN A 255 0.65 18.06 33.54
C GLN A 255 1.12 19.20 32.63
N LEU A 256 1.37 18.96 31.34
CA LEU A 256 1.82 19.97 30.37
C LEU A 256 0.73 20.45 29.42
N GLU A 257 -0.52 20.00 29.57
CA GLU A 257 -1.66 20.51 28.79
C GLU A 257 -2.27 21.73 29.48
N GLU A 258 -1.68 22.91 29.25
CA GLU A 258 -2.42 24.16 29.46
C GLU A 258 -3.29 24.47 28.22
N PRO A 259 -4.56 24.87 28.40
CA PRO A 259 -5.44 25.21 27.29
C PRO A 259 -5.09 26.62 26.78
N HIS A 260 -4.06 26.72 25.93
CA HIS A 260 -3.75 27.96 25.23
C HIS A 260 -4.44 28.04 23.87
N ARG A 261 -5.10 29.17 23.64
CA ARG A 261 -5.94 29.48 22.47
C ARG A 261 -5.14 30.01 21.27
N HIS A 262 -3.88 29.63 21.10
CA HIS A 262 -3.00 30.07 20.00
C HIS A 262 -2.18 28.91 19.42
N SER A 263 -2.04 28.89 18.09
CA SER A 263 -1.49 27.87 17.18
C SER A 263 -1.01 26.55 17.82
N LYS A 264 -1.67 25.43 17.46
CA LYS A 264 -1.23 24.08 17.83
C LYS A 264 0.15 23.69 17.27
N ILE A 265 0.66 24.45 16.30
CA ILE A 265 1.91 24.17 15.58
C ILE A 265 2.81 25.41 15.61
N VAL A 266 4.06 25.27 16.04
CA VAL A 266 5.07 26.35 16.00
C VAL A 266 5.48 26.66 14.56
N ASP A 267 5.82 27.93 14.26
CA ASP A 267 6.16 28.38 12.91
C ASP A 267 7.34 27.60 12.29
N SER A 268 8.34 27.25 13.10
CA SER A 268 9.51 26.48 12.66
C SER A 268 9.12 25.09 12.14
N LEU A 269 8.11 24.45 12.74
CA LEU A 269 7.54 23.19 12.30
C LEU A 269 6.62 23.40 11.08
N ALA A 270 5.78 24.43 11.11
CA ALA A 270 4.89 24.75 9.99
C ALA A 270 5.65 24.99 8.67
N GLN A 271 6.83 25.61 8.73
CA GLN A 271 7.69 25.87 7.58
C GLN A 271 8.23 24.59 6.92
N LEU A 272 8.46 23.52 7.67
CA LEU A 272 8.87 22.23 7.11
C LEU A 272 7.75 21.57 6.29
N GLY A 273 6.50 21.93 6.55
CA GLY A 273 5.33 21.41 5.84
C GLY A 273 4.94 22.15 4.57
N PHE A 274 5.82 22.99 3.99
CA PHE A 274 5.47 23.89 2.88
C PHE A 274 4.82 23.19 1.68
N TYR A 275 5.27 21.98 1.35
CA TYR A 275 4.78 21.18 0.22
C TYR A 275 3.61 20.26 0.55
N ALA A 276 3.23 20.18 1.82
CA ALA A 276 2.15 19.31 2.30
C ALA A 276 1.56 19.87 3.61
N ARG A 277 0.73 20.91 3.50
CA ARG A 277 -0.02 21.46 4.64
C ARG A 277 -1.31 20.68 4.84
N SER A 278 -1.33 19.84 5.87
CA SER A 278 -2.37 18.84 6.13
C SER A 278 -3.56 19.46 6.87
N MET A 279 -4.69 19.57 6.20
CA MET A 279 -5.90 20.16 6.75
C MET A 279 -6.99 19.10 6.93
N LYS A 280 -7.67 19.14 8.07
CA LYS A 280 -8.92 18.36 8.23
C LYS A 280 -10.00 18.94 7.32
N PRO A 281 -10.88 18.11 6.73
CA PRO A 281 -11.83 18.61 5.75
C PRO A 281 -12.87 19.53 6.41
N LEU A 282 -13.14 20.66 5.76
CA LEU A 282 -14.26 21.54 6.11
C LEU A 282 -15.55 21.02 5.49
N LYS A 283 -16.71 21.43 6.00
CA LYS A 283 -17.99 21.07 5.38
C LYS A 283 -18.06 21.46 3.90
N GLY A 284 -18.42 20.51 3.04
CA GLY A 284 -18.52 20.73 1.58
C GLY A 284 -17.16 20.86 0.87
N TRP A 285 -16.07 20.42 1.49
CA TRP A 285 -14.71 20.46 0.91
C TRP A 285 -14.63 19.80 -0.46
N GLU A 286 -15.45 18.79 -0.74
CA GLU A 286 -15.42 18.04 -2.00
C GLU A 286 -15.79 18.89 -3.21
N LYS A 287 -16.44 20.03 -2.98
CA LYS A 287 -16.87 21.00 -4.00
C LYS A 287 -16.17 22.36 -3.87
N THR A 288 -15.27 22.49 -2.92
CA THR A 288 -14.67 23.78 -2.55
C THR A 288 -13.25 23.86 -3.10
N ASP A 289 -12.94 24.98 -3.75
CA ASP A 289 -11.56 25.35 -4.05
C ASP A 289 -10.97 26.16 -2.88
N PHE A 290 -9.68 26.03 -2.64
CA PHE A 290 -8.97 26.63 -1.52
C PHE A 290 -7.83 27.53 -2.03
N PRO A 291 -8.15 28.71 -2.58
CA PRO A 291 -7.15 29.59 -3.15
C PRO A 291 -6.20 30.15 -2.09
N SER A 292 -4.94 30.34 -2.48
CA SER A 292 -3.92 30.99 -1.68
C SER A 292 -3.78 32.45 -2.13
N PRO A 293 -3.95 33.46 -1.24
CA PRO A 293 -4.39 33.40 0.18
C PRO A 293 -5.93 33.29 0.33
N PRO A 294 -6.46 32.90 1.52
CA PRO A 294 -5.77 32.70 2.81
C PRO A 294 -5.25 31.27 3.04
N TYR A 295 -5.58 30.31 2.17
CA TYR A 295 -5.12 28.93 2.34
C TYR A 295 -3.66 28.75 1.90
N PRO A 296 -2.94 27.74 2.42
CA PRO A 296 -1.61 27.41 1.94
C PRO A 296 -1.61 26.96 0.47
N GLN A 297 -0.53 27.28 -0.25
CA GLN A 297 -0.37 26.92 -1.66
C GLN A 297 -0.41 25.40 -1.92
N ASN A 298 0.28 24.61 -1.09
CA ASN A 298 0.30 23.15 -1.21
C ASN A 298 -0.56 22.49 -0.12
N LEU A 299 -1.83 22.87 -0.12
CA LEU A 299 -2.83 22.28 0.76
C LEU A 299 -3.06 20.81 0.40
N MET A 300 -3.16 19.97 1.43
CA MET A 300 -3.62 18.60 1.31
C MET A 300 -4.74 18.32 2.32
N LEU A 301 -5.62 17.38 1.98
CA LEU A 301 -6.78 17.02 2.80
C LEU A 301 -6.55 15.69 3.49
N ASN A 302 -6.69 15.67 4.82
CA ASN A 302 -6.54 14.47 5.65
C ASN A 302 -7.91 13.97 6.11
N VAL A 303 -8.50 13.06 5.34
CA VAL A 303 -9.90 12.62 5.42
C VAL A 303 -10.00 11.28 6.14
N SER A 304 -10.98 11.09 7.01
CA SER A 304 -11.24 9.76 7.59
C SER A 304 -11.97 8.86 6.58
N GLU A 305 -11.70 7.55 6.59
CA GLU A 305 -12.44 6.54 5.81
C GLU A 305 -13.96 6.74 5.93
N ARG A 306 -14.48 6.92 7.15
CA ARG A 306 -15.91 7.11 7.41
C ARG A 306 -16.49 8.33 6.69
N SER A 307 -15.76 9.45 6.72
CA SER A 307 -16.18 10.69 6.06
C SER A 307 -16.26 10.49 4.56
N LEU A 308 -15.25 9.85 3.95
CA LEU A 308 -15.25 9.60 2.52
C LEU A 308 -16.38 8.65 2.11
N LEU A 309 -16.52 7.51 2.79
CA LEU A 309 -17.56 6.51 2.50
C LEU A 309 -18.97 7.10 2.57
N THR A 310 -19.21 8.08 3.44
CA THR A 310 -20.49 8.80 3.53
C THR A 310 -20.77 9.65 2.28
N LEU A 311 -19.72 10.20 1.66
CA LEU A 311 -19.82 11.02 0.45
C LEU A 311 -19.89 10.17 -0.83
N MET A 312 -19.25 9.01 -0.87
CA MET A 312 -19.08 8.17 -2.06
C MET A 312 -20.36 7.92 -2.88
N PRO A 313 -21.52 7.57 -2.30
CA PRO A 313 -22.73 7.24 -3.08
C PRO A 313 -23.27 8.38 -3.95
N ARG A 314 -22.99 9.65 -3.59
CA ARG A 314 -23.56 10.83 -4.26
C ARG A 314 -22.51 11.85 -4.73
N GLY A 315 -21.31 11.79 -4.19
CA GLY A 315 -20.25 12.78 -4.37
C GLY A 315 -19.08 12.30 -5.21
N LEU A 316 -19.12 11.11 -5.82
CA LEU A 316 -17.96 10.58 -6.58
C LEU A 316 -17.39 11.57 -7.63
N PRO A 317 -18.20 12.26 -8.46
CA PRO A 317 -17.66 13.24 -9.41
C PRO A 317 -16.92 14.40 -8.72
N ASP A 318 -17.47 14.88 -7.60
CA ASP A 318 -16.88 15.98 -6.81
C ASP A 318 -15.59 15.53 -6.13
N LEU A 319 -15.58 14.31 -5.59
CA LEU A 319 -14.39 13.70 -4.98
C LEU A 319 -13.25 13.53 -5.99
N VAL A 320 -13.56 13.11 -7.22
CA VAL A 320 -12.59 12.98 -8.32
C VAL A 320 -12.09 14.35 -8.76
N TRP A 321 -12.98 15.34 -8.89
CA TRP A 321 -12.61 16.72 -9.21
C TRP A 321 -11.66 17.30 -8.15
N SER A 322 -12.00 17.16 -6.87
CA SER A 322 -11.21 17.63 -5.73
C SER A 322 -9.82 16.96 -5.68
N ALA A 323 -9.74 15.65 -5.96
CA ALA A 323 -8.48 14.93 -6.08
C ALA A 323 -7.63 15.34 -7.30
N GLY A 324 -8.21 16.07 -8.26
CA GLY A 324 -7.48 16.74 -9.34
C GLY A 324 -6.88 18.09 -8.95
N LYS A 325 -7.29 18.65 -7.80
CA LYS A 325 -6.87 19.95 -7.27
C LYS A 325 -5.87 19.82 -6.12
N PHE A 326 -6.16 18.94 -5.17
CA PHE A 326 -5.38 18.77 -3.95
C PHE A 326 -4.95 17.31 -3.76
N LEU A 327 -3.87 17.12 -2.99
CA LEU A 327 -3.56 15.80 -2.46
C LEU A 327 -4.58 15.43 -1.39
N ARG A 328 -5.02 14.17 -1.39
CA ARG A 328 -5.90 13.62 -0.37
C ARG A 328 -5.28 12.37 0.23
N ARG A 329 -5.16 12.40 1.56
CA ARG A 329 -4.86 11.25 2.41
C ARG A 329 -6.14 10.72 3.04
N VAL A 330 -6.34 9.41 2.94
CA VAL A 330 -7.43 8.71 3.65
C VAL A 330 -6.83 7.65 4.55
N TYR A 331 -7.27 7.62 5.80
CA TYR A 331 -6.79 6.70 6.82
C TYR A 331 -7.93 5.86 7.42
N PRO A 332 -7.64 4.63 7.90
CA PRO A 332 -8.63 3.71 8.43
C PRO A 332 -9.40 4.29 9.62
N ALA A 333 -10.67 3.94 9.75
CA ALA A 333 -11.48 4.37 10.90
C ALA A 333 -10.96 3.76 12.22
N GLY A 334 -10.97 4.54 13.31
CA GLY A 334 -10.50 4.12 14.64
C GLY A 334 -11.23 2.92 15.25
N LEU A 335 -12.39 2.52 14.71
CA LEU A 335 -13.08 1.29 15.11
C LEU A 335 -12.40 0.01 14.62
N ARG A 336 -11.39 0.10 13.75
CA ARG A 336 -10.61 -1.04 13.23
C ARG A 336 -9.54 -1.49 14.21
N LEU A 337 -9.98 -1.89 15.41
CA LEU A 337 -9.11 -2.25 16.55
C LEU A 337 -8.18 -3.45 16.26
N ASN A 338 -8.58 -4.32 15.33
CA ASN A 338 -7.79 -5.46 14.87
C ASN A 338 -6.77 -5.11 13.77
N SER A 339 -6.63 -3.83 13.40
CA SER A 339 -5.80 -3.35 12.27
C SER A 339 -6.26 -3.84 10.89
N SER A 340 -7.52 -4.23 10.72
CA SER A 340 -8.09 -4.49 9.38
C SER A 340 -7.96 -3.27 8.47
N ASN A 341 -7.86 -3.49 7.16
CA ASN A 341 -7.69 -2.42 6.20
C ASN A 341 -9.00 -1.87 5.64
N LEU A 342 -8.95 -0.60 5.23
CA LEU A 342 -9.95 0.01 4.36
C LEU A 342 -9.88 -0.61 2.96
N ASP A 343 -10.96 -0.52 2.18
CA ASP A 343 -10.94 -1.00 0.79
C ASP A 343 -10.23 0.01 -0.12
N PRO A 344 -8.99 -0.27 -0.59
CA PRO A 344 -8.24 0.70 -1.35
C PRO A 344 -8.85 0.97 -2.73
N LEU A 345 -9.67 0.07 -3.28
CA LEU A 345 -10.33 0.29 -4.57
C LEU A 345 -11.36 1.41 -4.49
N VAL A 346 -12.14 1.46 -3.40
CA VAL A 346 -13.09 2.53 -3.12
C VAL A 346 -12.36 3.86 -3.03
N GLU A 347 -11.22 3.87 -2.35
CA GLU A 347 -10.37 5.06 -2.20
C GLU A 347 -9.79 5.54 -3.53
N TRP A 348 -9.14 4.65 -4.30
CA TRP A 348 -8.56 4.99 -5.60
C TRP A 348 -9.62 5.42 -6.61
N ARG A 349 -10.82 4.82 -6.58
CA ARG A 349 -11.95 5.23 -7.44
C ARG A 349 -12.32 6.70 -7.21
N SER A 350 -12.26 7.16 -5.97
CA SER A 350 -12.53 8.56 -5.63
C SER A 350 -11.41 9.52 -6.06
N GLY A 351 -10.25 8.97 -6.47
CA GLY A 351 -9.04 9.70 -6.83
C GLY A 351 -8.07 9.95 -5.70
N THR A 352 -8.32 9.37 -4.52
CA THR A 352 -7.45 9.49 -3.35
C THR A 352 -6.05 9.01 -3.71
N GLN A 353 -5.05 9.88 -3.55
CA GLN A 353 -3.66 9.55 -3.85
C GLN A 353 -3.05 8.67 -2.76
N LEU A 354 -3.30 9.01 -1.49
CA LEU A 354 -2.70 8.33 -0.34
C LEU A 354 -3.77 7.54 0.43
N ALA A 355 -4.08 6.33 -0.04
CA ALA A 355 -4.95 5.37 0.65
C ALA A 355 -4.10 4.58 1.67
N CYS A 356 -4.12 4.99 2.93
CA CYS A 356 -3.22 4.45 3.95
C CYS A 356 -3.75 3.12 4.51
N LEU A 357 -2.92 2.07 4.45
CA LEU A 357 -3.23 0.75 4.99
C LEU A 357 -2.36 0.42 6.22
N ASN A 358 -2.79 -0.53 7.04
CA ASN A 358 -2.03 -1.15 8.12
C ASN A 358 -1.13 -2.27 7.55
N TRP A 359 0.16 -1.99 7.40
CA TRP A 359 1.13 -2.88 6.70
C TRP A 359 1.50 -4.15 7.48
N GLN A 360 1.19 -4.20 8.77
CA GLN A 360 1.35 -5.35 9.63
C GLN A 360 0.22 -6.38 9.49
N HIS A 361 -0.84 -6.06 8.72
CA HIS A 361 -1.98 -6.94 8.49
C HIS A 361 -2.08 -7.29 7.00
N CYS A 362 -1.77 -8.55 6.66
CA CYS A 362 -1.87 -9.06 5.30
C CYS A 362 -3.28 -9.64 5.06
N ASP A 363 -4.19 -8.78 4.64
CA ASP A 363 -5.55 -9.11 4.22
C ASP A 363 -5.74 -8.96 2.69
N GLU A 364 -6.97 -9.07 2.21
CA GLU A 364 -7.31 -8.92 0.79
C GLU A 364 -6.95 -7.53 0.26
N GLU A 365 -7.18 -6.51 1.06
CA GLU A 365 -6.92 -5.11 0.78
C GLU A 365 -5.41 -4.87 0.64
N MET A 366 -4.58 -5.46 1.50
CA MET A 366 -3.12 -5.44 1.34
C MET A 366 -2.67 -6.13 0.04
N LEU A 367 -3.27 -7.25 -0.35
CA LEU A 367 -2.94 -7.92 -1.61
C LEU A 367 -3.34 -7.09 -2.85
N LEU A 368 -4.43 -6.32 -2.78
CA LEU A 368 -4.81 -5.35 -3.81
C LEU A 368 -3.80 -4.19 -3.88
N ASN A 369 -3.35 -3.69 -2.72
CA ASN A 369 -2.28 -2.68 -2.65
C ASN A 369 -0.99 -3.18 -3.29
N GLU A 370 -0.54 -4.39 -2.93
CA GLU A 370 0.62 -5.00 -3.54
C GLU A 370 0.43 -5.19 -5.05
N ALA A 371 -0.72 -5.68 -5.51
CA ALA A 371 -1.00 -5.85 -6.93
C ALA A 371 -0.99 -4.54 -7.73
N LEU A 372 -1.35 -3.40 -7.13
CA LEU A 372 -1.27 -2.09 -7.77
C LEU A 372 0.19 -1.60 -7.89
N PHE A 373 0.97 -1.73 -6.81
CA PHE A 373 2.28 -1.06 -6.66
C PHE A 373 3.51 -1.95 -6.93
N THR A 374 3.34 -3.27 -7.07
CA THR A 374 4.45 -4.19 -7.36
C THR A 374 5.16 -3.78 -8.66
N GLY A 375 6.47 -3.55 -8.57
CA GLY A 375 7.32 -3.07 -9.66
C GLY A 375 7.21 -1.58 -10.00
N THR A 376 6.42 -0.77 -9.27
CA THR A 376 6.16 0.64 -9.63
C THR A 376 6.94 1.67 -8.80
N MET A 377 7.83 1.22 -7.91
CA MET A 377 8.53 2.07 -6.93
C MET A 377 7.58 2.85 -6.00
N GLY A 378 6.34 2.38 -5.83
CA GLY A 378 5.35 2.98 -4.93
C GLY A 378 4.51 4.10 -5.54
N TYR A 379 4.69 4.40 -6.83
CA TYR A 379 3.93 5.42 -7.55
C TYR A 379 3.22 4.80 -8.76
N VAL A 380 1.94 5.12 -8.96
CA VAL A 380 1.17 4.69 -10.14
C VAL A 380 0.39 5.87 -10.68
N VAL A 381 0.55 6.18 -11.97
CA VAL A 381 -0.24 7.25 -12.62
C VAL A 381 -1.72 6.92 -12.51
N LYS A 382 -2.53 7.89 -12.07
CA LYS A 382 -3.97 7.71 -11.98
C LYS A 382 -4.55 7.53 -13.38
N PRO A 383 -5.48 6.57 -13.57
CA PRO A 383 -6.24 6.51 -14.81
C PRO A 383 -7.07 7.80 -14.97
N PRO A 384 -7.60 8.09 -16.17
CA PRO A 384 -8.50 9.22 -16.37
C PRO A 384 -9.82 8.99 -15.61
N LEU A 385 -9.86 9.33 -14.32
CA LEU A 385 -10.93 8.95 -13.39
C LEU A 385 -12.32 9.44 -13.81
N GLY A 386 -12.40 10.62 -14.45
CA GLY A 386 -13.66 11.12 -15.03
C GLY A 386 -14.23 10.23 -16.15
N LYS A 387 -13.38 9.39 -16.77
CA LYS A 387 -13.72 8.40 -17.79
C LYS A 387 -13.81 6.98 -17.26
N LEU A 388 -13.69 6.72 -15.95
CA LEU A 388 -13.96 5.37 -15.40
C LEU A 388 -15.41 4.89 -15.62
N LYS A 389 -16.31 5.79 -16.05
CA LYS A 389 -17.64 5.43 -16.57
C LYS A 389 -17.57 4.74 -17.93
N GLU A 390 -16.55 5.02 -18.74
CA GLU A 390 -16.25 4.41 -20.03
C GLU A 390 -15.55 3.06 -19.81
N LYS A 391 -16.22 2.15 -19.09
CA LYS A 391 -15.75 0.77 -18.99
C LYS A 391 -15.73 0.17 -20.38
N ARG A 392 -14.71 -0.63 -20.65
CA ARG A 392 -14.53 -1.30 -21.94
C ARG A 392 -14.98 -2.72 -21.83
N ASN A 393 -15.72 -3.20 -22.81
CA ASN A 393 -16.10 -4.59 -22.84
C ASN A 393 -14.87 -5.44 -23.20
N VAL A 394 -14.47 -6.29 -22.26
CA VAL A 394 -13.31 -7.16 -22.34
C VAL A 394 -13.78 -8.61 -22.35
N ARG A 395 -13.20 -9.40 -23.24
CA ARG A 395 -13.30 -10.86 -23.23
C ARG A 395 -11.97 -11.45 -22.78
N VAL A 396 -12.00 -12.18 -21.68
CA VAL A 396 -10.87 -12.98 -21.20
C VAL A 396 -11.16 -14.46 -21.43
N THR A 397 -10.11 -15.21 -21.69
CA THR A 397 -10.12 -16.68 -21.69
C THR A 397 -8.95 -17.14 -20.85
N PHE A 398 -9.21 -18.08 -19.95
CA PHE A 398 -8.17 -18.77 -19.22
C PHE A 398 -8.39 -20.27 -19.29
N GLU A 399 -7.31 -20.99 -19.56
CA GLU A 399 -7.26 -22.44 -19.52
C GLU A 399 -6.31 -22.85 -18.40
N ILE A 400 -6.79 -23.64 -17.46
CA ILE A 400 -6.06 -24.00 -16.24
C ILE A 400 -5.84 -25.50 -16.26
N ILE A 401 -4.57 -25.89 -16.30
CA ILE A 401 -4.19 -27.30 -16.42
C ILE A 401 -4.11 -27.95 -15.06
N GLY A 402 -3.35 -27.34 -14.15
CA GLY A 402 -3.09 -27.89 -12.83
C GLY A 402 -2.32 -26.92 -11.95
N ALA A 403 -2.30 -27.23 -10.66
CA ALA A 403 -1.41 -26.61 -9.69
C ALA A 403 -0.37 -27.63 -9.24
N SER A 404 0.86 -27.16 -9.11
CA SER A 404 1.98 -27.97 -8.61
C SER A 404 2.41 -27.47 -7.24
N SER A 405 2.80 -28.40 -6.36
CA SER A 405 3.46 -28.11 -5.08
C SER A 405 2.63 -27.25 -4.11
N LEU A 406 1.30 -27.43 -4.10
CA LEU A 406 0.44 -26.75 -3.12
C LEU A 406 0.77 -27.23 -1.70
N PRO A 407 0.79 -26.34 -0.69
CA PRO A 407 1.09 -26.73 0.68
C PRO A 407 0.00 -27.66 1.24
N LEU A 408 0.41 -28.80 1.79
CA LEU A 408 -0.48 -29.73 2.47
C LEU A 408 -0.58 -29.36 3.96
N PRO A 409 -1.77 -29.05 4.50
CA PRO A 409 -1.94 -28.83 5.93
C PRO A 409 -1.59 -30.10 6.74
N GLN A 410 -0.97 -29.92 7.92
CA GLN A 410 -0.58 -31.03 8.80
C GLN A 410 -1.74 -32.01 9.05
N ASP A 411 -1.42 -33.30 9.16
CA ASP A 411 -2.34 -34.42 9.45
C ASP A 411 -3.35 -34.82 8.37
N HIS A 412 -3.27 -34.25 7.15
CA HIS A 412 -4.18 -34.61 6.05
C HIS A 412 -3.60 -35.71 5.15
N ARG A 413 -4.40 -36.73 4.82
CA ARG A 413 -4.02 -37.82 3.90
C ARG A 413 -4.55 -37.64 2.47
N SER A 414 -5.47 -36.70 2.28
CA SER A 414 -6.10 -36.34 1.01
C SER A 414 -6.65 -34.93 1.13
N LEU A 415 -6.66 -34.20 0.02
CA LEU A 415 -7.16 -32.83 -0.04
C LEU A 415 -8.22 -32.72 -1.13
N SER A 416 -9.43 -32.26 -0.78
CA SER A 416 -10.40 -31.76 -1.76
C SER A 416 -10.27 -30.25 -1.80
N GLY A 417 -10.37 -29.66 -2.98
CA GLY A 417 -10.29 -28.22 -3.10
C GLY A 417 -10.67 -27.72 -4.48
N HIS A 418 -10.76 -26.41 -4.58
CA HIS A 418 -11.17 -25.76 -5.80
C HIS A 418 -10.36 -24.49 -6.03
N LEU A 419 -10.15 -24.19 -7.30
CA LEU A 419 -9.55 -22.95 -7.74
C LEU A 419 -10.66 -21.96 -8.11
N VAL A 420 -10.56 -20.74 -7.59
CA VAL A 420 -11.45 -19.63 -7.91
C VAL A 420 -10.64 -18.58 -8.65
N VAL A 421 -11.10 -18.21 -9.85
CA VAL A 421 -10.66 -17.02 -10.56
C VAL A 421 -11.70 -15.93 -10.35
N GLU A 422 -11.32 -14.85 -9.68
CA GLU A 422 -12.21 -13.76 -9.30
C GLU A 422 -11.76 -12.46 -9.98
N ILE A 423 -12.73 -11.69 -10.47
CA ILE A 423 -12.52 -10.32 -10.94
C ILE A 423 -13.04 -9.38 -9.86
N VAL A 424 -12.21 -8.42 -9.48
CA VAL A 424 -12.55 -7.37 -8.52
C VAL A 424 -12.40 -6.02 -9.21
N GLN A 425 -13.43 -5.18 -9.09
CA GLN A 425 -13.48 -3.87 -9.75
C GLN A 425 -13.69 -2.74 -8.76
N ALA A 426 -13.31 -1.54 -9.17
CA ALA A 426 -13.37 -0.35 -8.34
C ALA A 426 -14.80 0.05 -7.90
N ASP A 427 -15.86 -0.38 -8.58
CA ASP A 427 -17.25 -0.14 -8.16
C ASP A 427 -17.77 -1.15 -7.11
N GLY A 428 -16.90 -2.01 -6.61
CA GLY A 428 -17.26 -3.09 -5.69
C GLY A 428 -17.87 -4.30 -6.38
N LYS A 429 -17.97 -4.30 -7.73
CA LYS A 429 -18.43 -5.50 -8.46
C LYS A 429 -17.38 -6.60 -8.32
N LYS A 430 -17.84 -7.76 -7.85
CA LYS A 430 -17.10 -9.02 -7.82
C LYS A 430 -17.90 -10.06 -8.61
N ASP A 431 -17.21 -10.81 -9.45
CA ASP A 431 -17.75 -11.97 -10.17
C ASP A 431 -16.59 -12.99 -10.25
N TRP A 432 -16.91 -14.27 -10.43
CA TRP A 432 -15.92 -15.34 -10.33
C TRP A 432 -16.29 -16.58 -11.15
N ARG A 433 -15.28 -17.39 -11.45
CA ARG A 433 -15.42 -18.75 -11.98
C ARG A 433 -14.71 -19.72 -11.05
N THR A 434 -15.27 -20.91 -10.92
CA THR A 434 -14.78 -21.94 -10.01
C THR A 434 -14.55 -23.23 -10.77
N THR A 435 -13.44 -23.88 -10.44
CA THR A 435 -12.95 -25.12 -11.01
C THR A 435 -12.60 -26.07 -9.87
N ARG A 436 -13.17 -27.27 -9.82
CA ARG A 436 -13.08 -28.17 -8.65
C ARG A 436 -12.24 -29.40 -8.96
N ALA A 437 -11.43 -29.86 -8.00
CA ALA A 437 -10.73 -31.14 -8.10
C ALA A 437 -10.61 -31.83 -6.74
N GLN A 438 -10.42 -33.14 -6.77
CA GLN A 438 -10.12 -33.93 -5.58
C GLN A 438 -8.80 -34.67 -5.80
N CYS A 439 -7.88 -34.56 -4.85
CA CYS A 439 -6.53 -35.10 -4.98
C CYS A 439 -6.16 -35.95 -3.75
N SER A 440 -5.65 -37.16 -4.02
CA SER A 440 -5.03 -38.00 -3.01
C SER A 440 -3.55 -37.69 -2.91
N VAL A 441 -3.01 -37.63 -1.69
CA VAL A 441 -1.58 -37.37 -1.45
C VAL A 441 -0.78 -38.62 -1.84
N ASP A 442 0.24 -38.45 -2.68
CA ASP A 442 1.20 -39.51 -2.96
C ASP A 442 2.17 -39.66 -1.77
N ARG A 443 2.48 -40.90 -1.36
CA ARG A 443 3.13 -41.20 -0.07
C ARG A 443 4.59 -40.75 0.01
N GLU A 444 5.21 -40.39 -1.11
CA GLU A 444 6.63 -40.04 -1.20
C GLU A 444 6.91 -38.56 -0.86
N GLU A 445 5.96 -37.65 -1.08
CA GLU A 445 6.11 -36.21 -0.80
C GLU A 445 5.14 -35.79 0.33
N LYS A 446 5.65 -35.73 1.57
CA LYS A 446 4.80 -35.65 2.77
C LYS A 446 4.14 -34.30 3.02
N ASP A 447 4.55 -33.24 2.33
CA ASP A 447 4.18 -31.85 2.67
C ASP A 447 3.54 -31.05 1.52
N ILE A 448 3.40 -31.65 0.33
CA ILE A 448 2.82 -30.98 -0.85
C ILE A 448 1.75 -31.84 -1.55
N VAL A 449 0.91 -31.20 -2.35
CA VAL A 449 -0.09 -31.84 -3.19
C VAL A 449 -0.22 -31.16 -4.54
N ASP A 450 -0.49 -31.96 -5.57
CA ASP A 450 -0.72 -31.47 -6.94
C ASP A 450 -2.20 -31.60 -7.31
N PHE A 451 -2.72 -30.60 -8.02
CA PHE A 451 -4.10 -30.56 -8.48
C PHE A 451 -4.12 -30.54 -10.00
N THR A 452 -5.06 -31.27 -10.60
CA THR A 452 -5.29 -31.26 -12.05
C THR A 452 -6.75 -30.93 -12.32
N TRP A 453 -6.97 -29.96 -13.21
CA TRP A 453 -8.31 -29.49 -13.58
C TRP A 453 -8.58 -29.61 -15.08
N LYS A 454 -7.64 -29.17 -15.93
CA LYS A 454 -7.79 -29.15 -17.40
C LYS A 454 -9.09 -28.50 -17.86
N GLU A 455 -9.41 -27.34 -17.30
CA GLU A 455 -10.62 -26.59 -17.61
C GLU A 455 -10.32 -25.30 -18.36
N ARG A 456 -11.22 -24.95 -19.27
CA ARG A 456 -11.18 -23.69 -20.02
C ARG A 456 -12.43 -22.89 -19.75
N HIS A 457 -12.25 -21.62 -19.44
CA HIS A 457 -13.33 -20.66 -19.19
C HIS A 457 -13.19 -19.47 -20.12
N GLU A 458 -14.33 -19.02 -20.65
CA GLU A 458 -14.46 -17.74 -21.34
C GLU A 458 -15.37 -16.83 -20.53
N TRP A 459 -14.99 -15.56 -20.43
CA TRP A 459 -15.73 -14.59 -19.66
C TRP A 459 -15.65 -13.21 -20.28
N GLN A 460 -16.82 -12.59 -20.44
CA GLN A 460 -16.98 -11.24 -20.96
C GLN A 460 -17.55 -10.33 -19.87
N PHE A 461 -16.90 -9.19 -19.64
CA PHE A 461 -17.32 -8.18 -18.66
C PHE A 461 -16.75 -6.82 -19.03
N ASP A 462 -17.32 -5.76 -18.46
CA ASP A 462 -16.81 -4.40 -18.67
C ASP A 462 -15.70 -4.11 -17.65
N ALA A 463 -14.50 -3.80 -18.12
CA ALA A 463 -13.31 -3.54 -17.32
C ALA A 463 -12.86 -2.07 -17.40
N ASP A 464 -12.17 -1.64 -16.36
CA ASP A 464 -11.44 -0.37 -16.29
C ASP A 464 -9.98 -0.61 -15.86
N GLU A 465 -9.18 0.46 -15.74
CA GLU A 465 -7.77 0.36 -15.36
C GLU A 465 -7.55 -0.05 -13.89
N LEU A 466 -8.61 -0.05 -13.06
CA LEU A 466 -8.62 -0.52 -11.67
C LEU A 466 -9.35 -1.87 -11.55
N THR A 467 -9.26 -2.69 -12.58
CA THR A 467 -9.77 -4.06 -12.56
C THR A 467 -8.64 -5.04 -12.24
N PHE A 468 -8.89 -5.90 -11.26
CA PHE A 468 -7.93 -6.87 -10.72
C PHE A 468 -8.43 -8.29 -10.93
N LEU A 469 -7.49 -9.20 -11.14
CA LEU A 469 -7.72 -10.62 -11.25
C LEU A 469 -7.05 -11.33 -10.07
N ARG A 470 -7.82 -12.18 -9.38
CA ARG A 470 -7.36 -12.95 -8.22
C ARG A 470 -7.53 -14.44 -8.48
N LEU A 471 -6.50 -15.20 -8.16
CA LEU A 471 -6.54 -16.66 -8.11
C LEU A 471 -6.53 -17.07 -6.63
N LYS A 472 -7.46 -17.94 -6.25
CA LYS A 472 -7.55 -18.50 -4.89
C LYS A 472 -7.63 -20.01 -5.00
N VAL A 473 -6.73 -20.72 -4.32
CA VAL A 473 -6.88 -22.17 -4.13
C VAL A 473 -7.45 -22.39 -2.75
N ILE A 474 -8.62 -23.01 -2.71
CA ILE A 474 -9.43 -23.18 -1.52
C ILE A 474 -9.54 -24.67 -1.23
N LYS A 475 -9.27 -25.05 0.02
CA LYS A 475 -9.52 -26.39 0.54
C LYS A 475 -10.98 -26.51 0.97
N ASP A 476 -11.65 -27.55 0.48
CA ASP A 476 -12.99 -27.89 0.94
C ASP A 476 -12.87 -28.52 2.34
N GLU A 477 -13.55 -27.95 3.34
CA GLU A 477 -13.56 -28.49 4.70
C GLU A 477 -14.77 -29.41 4.91
N ALA A 478 -14.57 -30.54 5.60
CA ALA A 478 -15.68 -31.44 5.92
C ALA A 478 -16.69 -30.81 6.89
N PHE A 479 -16.22 -29.89 7.74
CA PHE A 479 -17.01 -29.14 8.71
C PHE A 479 -16.49 -27.71 8.81
N GLY A 480 -17.39 -26.73 8.88
CA GLY A 480 -17.03 -25.31 8.97
C GLY A 480 -16.94 -24.64 7.60
N SER A 481 -16.25 -23.51 7.54
CA SER A 481 -15.98 -22.78 6.30
C SER A 481 -14.73 -23.30 5.62
N ASP A 482 -14.75 -23.36 4.30
CA ASP A 482 -13.59 -23.69 3.48
C ASP A 482 -12.37 -22.81 3.80
N SER A 483 -11.18 -23.39 3.70
CA SER A 483 -9.92 -22.75 4.08
C SER A 483 -9.14 -22.27 2.85
N LEU A 484 -8.79 -20.99 2.79
CA LEU A 484 -7.90 -20.45 1.75
C LEU A 484 -6.48 -21.00 1.95
N LEU A 485 -5.94 -21.69 0.95
CA LEU A 485 -4.58 -22.21 0.98
C LEU A 485 -3.58 -21.21 0.40
N THR A 486 -3.88 -20.75 -0.82
CA THR A 486 -2.97 -19.88 -1.55
C THR A 486 -3.71 -18.84 -2.38
N VAL A 487 -3.05 -17.74 -2.67
CA VAL A 487 -3.59 -16.59 -3.37
C VAL A 487 -2.58 -16.01 -4.37
N PHE A 488 -3.12 -15.42 -5.42
CA PHE A 488 -2.41 -14.52 -6.32
C PHE A 488 -3.34 -13.36 -6.69
N CYS A 489 -2.79 -12.16 -6.83
CA CYS A 489 -3.53 -10.94 -7.16
C CYS A 489 -2.72 -10.11 -8.16
N VAL A 490 -3.34 -9.62 -9.22
CA VAL A 490 -2.69 -8.80 -10.25
C VAL A 490 -3.67 -7.81 -10.86
N ARG A 491 -3.18 -6.66 -11.34
CA ARG A 491 -3.96 -5.83 -12.27
C ARG A 491 -4.18 -6.55 -13.59
N LEU A 492 -5.41 -6.52 -14.09
CA LEU A 492 -5.77 -7.19 -15.34
C LEU A 492 -4.93 -6.70 -16.53
N SER A 493 -4.51 -5.44 -16.54
CA SER A 493 -3.66 -4.88 -17.62
C SER A 493 -2.21 -5.37 -17.60
N GLN A 494 -1.73 -5.94 -16.49
CA GLN A 494 -0.34 -6.38 -16.34
C GLN A 494 -0.14 -7.87 -16.58
N ILE A 495 -1.20 -8.68 -16.57
CA ILE A 495 -1.04 -10.12 -16.72
C ILE A 495 -0.61 -10.47 -18.15
N GLN A 496 0.38 -11.35 -18.29
CA GLN A 496 0.89 -11.77 -19.60
C GLN A 496 -0.01 -12.80 -20.27
N HIS A 497 -0.11 -12.71 -21.59
CA HIS A 497 -0.84 -13.67 -22.41
C HIS A 497 -0.01 -14.92 -22.68
N GLY A 498 -0.68 -15.99 -23.10
CA GLY A 498 -0.08 -17.29 -23.42
C GLY A 498 0.08 -18.18 -22.19
N TRP A 499 0.84 -19.27 -22.37
CA TRP A 499 1.19 -20.20 -21.29
C TRP A 499 2.15 -19.55 -20.30
N LYS A 500 1.77 -19.53 -19.01
CA LYS A 500 2.60 -18.99 -17.91
C LYS A 500 2.43 -19.84 -16.64
N LEU A 501 3.43 -19.79 -15.77
CA LEU A 501 3.36 -20.32 -14.41
C LEU A 501 3.11 -19.18 -13.43
N ILE A 502 1.94 -19.18 -12.81
CA ILE A 502 1.60 -18.22 -11.75
C ILE A 502 2.16 -18.72 -10.43
N GLN A 503 3.06 -17.96 -9.81
CA GLN A 503 3.55 -18.23 -8.46
C GLN A 503 2.48 -17.85 -7.44
N LEU A 504 2.15 -18.77 -6.55
CA LEU A 504 1.12 -18.59 -5.54
C LEU A 504 1.73 -18.30 -4.17
N LEU A 505 1.10 -17.37 -3.46
CA LEU A 505 1.46 -16.99 -2.09
C LEU A 505 0.55 -17.67 -1.08
N ASP A 506 1.01 -17.88 0.15
CA ASP A 506 0.12 -18.23 1.26
C ASP A 506 -0.73 -17.02 1.71
N THR A 507 -1.57 -17.23 2.73
CA THR A 507 -2.41 -16.17 3.30
C THR A 507 -1.65 -15.07 4.04
N LYS A 508 -0.34 -15.23 4.25
CA LYS A 508 0.56 -14.24 4.83
C LYS A 508 1.42 -13.55 3.77
N GLY A 509 1.17 -13.84 2.48
CA GLY A 509 1.91 -13.25 1.38
C GLY A 509 3.28 -13.88 1.12
N LYS A 510 3.52 -15.11 1.60
CA LYS A 510 4.81 -15.79 1.47
C LYS A 510 4.83 -16.81 0.35
N HIS A 511 6.00 -16.94 -0.27
CA HIS A 511 6.25 -17.94 -1.30
C HIS A 511 6.07 -19.34 -0.75
N THR A 512 5.26 -20.15 -1.42
CA THR A 512 4.99 -21.54 -1.03
C THR A 512 5.73 -22.57 -1.90
N GLY A 513 6.34 -22.13 -3.00
CA GLY A 513 6.77 -23.02 -4.10
C GLY A 513 5.62 -23.49 -4.99
N ALA A 514 4.36 -23.17 -4.64
CA ALA A 514 3.21 -23.59 -5.40
C ALA A 514 3.03 -22.75 -6.67
N THR A 515 2.66 -23.42 -7.76
CA THR A 515 2.39 -22.75 -9.03
C THR A 515 1.11 -23.23 -9.68
N VAL A 516 0.50 -22.39 -10.50
CA VAL A 516 -0.59 -22.77 -11.42
C VAL A 516 -0.12 -22.61 -12.84
N LEU A 517 -0.20 -23.68 -13.65
CA LEU A 517 -0.06 -23.58 -15.09
C LEU A 517 -1.37 -23.14 -15.70
N TRP A 518 -1.33 -22.01 -16.41
CA TRP A 518 -2.47 -21.53 -17.16
C TRP A 518 -2.09 -20.98 -18.53
N HIS A 519 -3.08 -20.84 -19.41
CA HIS A 519 -2.99 -20.06 -20.64
C HIS A 519 -3.99 -18.93 -20.58
N PHE A 520 -3.52 -17.69 -20.62
CA PHE A 520 -4.37 -16.50 -20.54
C PHE A 520 -4.43 -15.76 -21.88
N THR A 521 -5.62 -15.32 -22.29
CA THR A 521 -5.79 -14.37 -23.40
C THR A 521 -6.84 -13.34 -23.08
N MET A 522 -6.62 -12.11 -23.51
CA MET A 522 -7.55 -11.00 -23.37
C MET A 522 -7.75 -10.29 -24.72
N SER A 523 -8.99 -9.88 -24.99
CA SER A 523 -9.33 -9.05 -26.15
C SER A 523 -10.33 -7.97 -25.75
N ILE A 524 -10.27 -6.81 -26.41
CA ILE A 524 -11.15 -5.66 -26.17
C ILE A 524 -12.00 -5.48 -27.43
N SER A 525 -13.31 -5.27 -27.28
CA SER A 525 -14.24 -5.26 -28.41
C SER A 525 -14.26 -3.97 -29.25
N GLU A 526 -13.40 -2.98 -28.98
CA GLU A 526 -13.37 -1.70 -29.74
C GLU A 526 -11.99 -1.37 -30.36
N VAL A 527 -12.02 -1.06 -31.66
CA VAL A 527 -10.90 -0.62 -32.50
C VAL A 527 -10.63 0.87 -32.22
N GLY A 528 -9.86 1.17 -31.18
CA GLY A 528 -9.57 2.57 -30.82
C GLY A 528 -8.49 2.77 -29.76
N TRP A 529 -7.66 1.76 -29.54
CA TRP A 529 -6.50 1.87 -28.68
C TRP A 529 -5.46 2.77 -29.36
N ARG A 530 -5.00 3.84 -28.69
CA ARG A 530 -3.61 4.28 -28.90
C ARG A 530 -2.76 3.19 -28.26
N ASP A 531 -1.93 2.54 -29.07
CA ASP A 531 -0.87 1.63 -28.63
C ASP A 531 0.07 2.27 -27.61
N SER A 532 -0.35 2.32 -26.35
CA SER A 532 0.56 2.39 -25.20
C SER A 532 1.03 1.00 -24.77
N CYS A 533 0.59 -0.07 -25.47
CA CYS A 533 1.03 -1.45 -25.27
C CYS A 533 1.90 -2.02 -26.40
N GLN A 534 2.18 -1.27 -27.47
CA GLN A 534 3.12 -1.67 -28.54
C GLN A 534 4.20 -0.63 -28.89
N VAL A 535 4.32 0.48 -28.14
CA VAL A 535 5.44 1.42 -28.31
C VAL A 535 6.01 1.83 -26.95
N ALA A 536 6.88 0.97 -26.42
CA ALA A 536 8.12 1.30 -25.70
C ALA A 536 8.91 0.01 -25.52
#